data_AF-R9LQA2-F1
#
_entry.id   AF-R9LQA2-F1
#
_cell.length_a   1.000
_cell.length_b   1.000
_cell.length_c   1.000
_cell.angle_alpha   90.00
_cell.angle_beta   90.00
_cell.angle_gamma   90.00
#
_symmetry.space_group_name_H-M   'P 1'
#
loop_
_entity.id
_entity.type
_entity.pdbx_description
1 polymer ?
#
loop_
_entity_poly.entity_id
_entity_poly.type
_entity_poly.pdbx_seq_one_letter_code
_entity_poly.pdbx_strand_id
1 'polypeptide(L)'
;MAYTRGNLAVKEKQSERSYQPQRYRETTKVVTRRSPLPVREKLLYMMTVIFCVAVMGGLLWQNVSLYNIKRQMFNLNTDIQAINAEVKELSIQKEKLEEQIPEKAQELGYVQPEVEGFHVNVPADGVETAKK
;
A
#
# COMPACT_ATOMS: atom_id res chain seq x y z
N MET A 1 -13.42 -51.41 115.31
CA MET A 1 -14.45 -52.37 114.84
C MET A 1 -14.88 -51.94 113.45
N ALA A 2 -14.81 -52.86 112.50
CA ALA A 2 -15.19 -52.67 111.10
C ALA A 2 -16.58 -53.25 110.84
N TYR A 3 -17.41 -52.54 110.06
CA TYR A 3 -18.47 -53.06 109.16
C TYR A 3 -18.75 -51.94 108.13
N THR A 4 -18.08 -51.86 106.97
CA THR A 4 -18.31 -52.59 105.69
C THR A 4 -19.69 -52.30 105.08
N ARG A 5 -19.75 -51.47 104.01
CA ARG A 5 -20.39 -51.62 102.66
C ARG A 5 -19.88 -50.44 101.80
N GLY A 6 -19.42 -50.56 100.55
CA GLY A 6 -19.74 -51.49 99.48
C GLY A 6 -20.33 -50.66 98.32
N ASN A 7 -19.55 -50.53 97.23
CA ASN A 7 -19.87 -49.91 95.94
C ASN A 7 -20.12 -48.39 95.88
N LEU A 8 -19.15 -47.67 95.32
CA LEU A 8 -19.31 -46.34 94.71
C LEU A 8 -20.28 -46.45 93.51
N ALA A 9 -21.58 -46.45 93.79
CA ALA A 9 -22.64 -46.51 92.79
C ALA A 9 -23.33 -45.15 92.64
N VAL A 10 -22.55 -44.10 92.34
CA VAL A 10 -23.06 -42.90 91.67
C VAL A 10 -21.99 -42.42 90.71
N LYS A 11 -22.07 -42.85 89.45
CA LYS A 11 -21.49 -42.08 88.35
C LYS A 11 -22.34 -40.83 88.22
N GLU A 12 -21.81 -39.70 88.66
CA GLU A 12 -22.38 -38.41 88.28
C GLU A 12 -22.34 -38.36 86.74
N LYS A 13 -23.53 -38.35 86.11
CA LYS A 13 -23.67 -38.08 84.68
C LYS A 13 -23.21 -36.63 84.43
N GLN A 14 -21.90 -36.43 84.34
CA GLN A 14 -21.36 -35.25 83.72
C GLN A 14 -21.69 -35.33 82.22
N SER A 15 -22.74 -34.61 81.87
CA SER A 15 -22.97 -34.05 80.55
C SER A 15 -22.95 -35.05 79.38
N GLU A 16 -24.09 -35.72 79.21
CA GLU A 16 -24.69 -35.90 77.89
C GLU A 16 -24.90 -34.51 77.25
N ARG A 17 -23.85 -33.86 76.78
CA ARG A 17 -23.93 -32.58 76.05
C ARG A 17 -22.67 -32.36 75.21
N SER A 18 -22.58 -33.13 74.12
CA SER A 18 -21.98 -32.70 72.85
C SER A 18 -21.84 -33.86 71.85
N TYR A 19 -22.81 -34.77 71.78
CA TYR A 19 -22.98 -35.57 70.57
C TYR A 19 -23.76 -34.74 69.55
N GLN A 20 -23.08 -33.78 68.90
CA GLN A 20 -23.62 -33.23 67.67
C GLN A 20 -23.58 -34.35 66.62
N PRO A 21 -24.70 -34.73 65.99
CA PRO A 21 -24.64 -35.67 64.89
C PRO A 21 -23.81 -35.01 63.79
N GLN A 22 -22.68 -35.63 63.42
CA GLN A 22 -21.93 -35.21 62.25
C GLN A 22 -22.85 -35.36 61.04
N ARG A 23 -23.45 -34.24 60.61
CA ARG A 23 -24.14 -34.14 59.33
C ARG A 23 -23.11 -34.47 58.27
N TYR A 24 -23.28 -35.62 57.63
CA TYR A 24 -22.57 -36.00 56.43
C TYR A 24 -22.63 -34.83 55.43
N ARG A 25 -21.48 -34.22 55.14
CA ARG A 25 -21.34 -33.20 54.11
C ARG A 25 -20.86 -33.90 52.85
N GLU A 26 -21.72 -33.99 51.85
CA GLU A 26 -21.35 -34.42 50.52
C GLU A 26 -20.28 -33.47 49.97
N THR A 27 -19.03 -33.93 49.91
CA THR A 27 -17.94 -33.17 49.30
C THR A 27 -17.96 -33.42 47.80
N THR A 28 -18.70 -32.59 47.07
CA THR A 28 -18.66 -32.62 45.61
C THR A 28 -17.27 -32.20 45.13
N LYS A 29 -16.55 -33.12 44.48
CA LYS A 29 -15.25 -32.84 43.88
C LYS A 29 -15.41 -31.78 42.79
N VAL A 30 -14.95 -30.56 43.06
CA VAL A 30 -14.90 -29.49 42.07
C VAL A 30 -13.86 -29.87 41.03
N VAL A 31 -14.32 -30.26 39.84
CA VAL A 31 -13.43 -30.47 38.69
C VAL A 31 -13.12 -29.10 38.09
N THR A 32 -11.97 -28.53 38.46
CA THR A 32 -11.46 -27.33 37.81
C THR A 32 -11.04 -27.69 36.38
N ARG A 33 -11.80 -27.21 35.39
CA ARG A 33 -11.39 -27.25 33.98
C ARG A 33 -10.44 -26.10 33.71
N ARG A 34 -9.45 -26.31 32.82
CA ARG A 34 -8.56 -25.23 32.36
C ARG A 34 -9.41 -24.13 31.72
N SER A 35 -9.32 -22.91 32.24
CA SER A 35 -10.00 -21.76 31.65
C SER A 35 -9.40 -21.47 30.28
N PRO A 36 -10.20 -21.29 29.22
CA PRO A 36 -9.69 -20.79 27.95
C PRO A 36 -9.07 -19.39 28.15
N LEU A 37 -8.03 -19.09 27.38
CA LEU A 37 -7.44 -17.75 27.34
C LEU A 37 -8.53 -16.70 27.06
N PRO A 38 -8.50 -15.54 27.75
CA PRO A 38 -9.50 -14.50 27.57
C PRO A 38 -9.55 -14.06 26.11
N VAL A 39 -10.77 -13.88 25.60
CA VAL A 39 -11.06 -13.66 24.16
C VAL A 39 -10.26 -12.49 23.58
N ARG A 40 -9.99 -11.47 24.39
CA ARG A 40 -9.23 -10.27 24.00
C ARG A 40 -7.79 -10.59 23.61
N GLU A 41 -7.09 -11.42 24.38
CA GLU A 41 -5.70 -11.80 24.09
C GLU A 41 -5.63 -12.63 22.81
N LYS A 42 -6.57 -13.58 22.64
CA LYS A 42 -6.65 -14.41 21.43
C LYS A 42 -6.86 -13.57 20.16
N LEU A 43 -7.70 -12.53 20.22
CA LEU A 43 -7.94 -11.62 19.10
C LEU A 43 -6.69 -10.79 18.76
N LEU A 44 -5.98 -10.31 19.78
CA LEU A 44 -4.76 -9.52 19.57
C LEU A 44 -3.69 -10.35 18.85
N TYR A 45 -3.50 -11.62 19.24
CA TYR A 45 -2.59 -12.52 18.53
C TYR A 45 -3.00 -12.81 17.08
N MET A 46 -4.29 -12.96 16.80
CA MET A 46 -4.74 -13.16 15.41
C MET A 46 -4.50 -11.91 14.55
N MET A 47 -4.72 -10.72 15.12
CA MET A 47 -4.46 -9.46 14.43
C MET A 47 -2.97 -9.25 14.14
N THR A 48 -2.07 -9.60 15.05
CA THR A 48 -0.62 -9.47 14.80
C THR A 48 -0.14 -10.42 13.70
N VAL A 49 -0.67 -11.64 13.64
CA VAL A 49 -0.38 -12.59 12.55
C VAL A 49 -0.86 -12.04 11.21
N ILE A 50 -2.10 -11.54 11.14
CA ILE A 50 -2.65 -10.93 9.93
C ILE A 50 -1.81 -9.73 9.49
N PHE A 51 -1.44 -8.86 10.43
CA PHE A 51 -0.60 -7.70 10.14
C PHE A 51 0.76 -8.12 9.58
N CYS A 52 1.41 -9.13 10.18
CA CYS A 52 2.69 -9.64 9.71
C CYS A 52 2.59 -10.19 8.27
N VAL A 53 1.56 -10.97 7.97
CA VAL A 53 1.32 -11.52 6.63
C VAL A 53 1.00 -10.40 5.63
N ALA A 54 0.22 -9.39 6.02
CA ALA A 54 -0.11 -8.26 5.16
C ALA A 54 1.14 -7.44 4.79
N VAL A 55 2.03 -7.20 5.75
CA VAL A 55 3.31 -6.52 5.49
C VAL A 55 4.17 -7.34 4.52
N MET A 56 4.32 -8.65 4.76
CA MET A 56 5.05 -9.55 3.85
C MET A 56 4.45 -9.59 2.44
N GLY A 57 3.13 -9.66 2.33
CA GLY A 57 2.42 -9.62 1.05
C GLY A 57 2.58 -8.28 0.31
N GLY A 58 2.52 -7.16 1.04
CA GLY A 58 2.74 -5.82 0.47
C GLY A 58 4.15 -5.65 -0.09
N LEU A 59 5.18 -6.16 0.61
CA LEU A 59 6.56 -6.17 0.12
C LEU A 59 6.69 -6.97 -1.17
N LEU A 60 6.09 -8.17 -1.24
CA LEU A 60 6.09 -8.98 -2.46
C LEU A 60 5.38 -8.25 -3.62
N TRP A 61 4.25 -7.59 -3.35
CA TRP A 61 3.52 -6.84 -4.37
C TRP A 61 4.32 -5.69 -4.97
N GLN A 62 5.03 -4.92 -4.12
CA GLN A 62 5.93 -3.87 -4.59
C GLN A 62 7.03 -4.41 -5.50
N ASN A 63 7.61 -5.57 -5.14
CA ASN A 63 8.64 -6.22 -5.94
C ASN A 63 8.12 -6.67 -7.32
N VAL A 64 6.90 -7.23 -7.40
CA VAL A 64 6.30 -7.64 -8.69
C VAL A 64 5.98 -6.44 -9.57
N SER A 65 5.42 -5.37 -9.00
CA SER A 65 5.11 -4.12 -9.71
C SER A 65 6.35 -3.52 -10.39
N LEU A 66 7.50 -3.59 -9.71
CA LEU A 66 8.79 -3.10 -10.21
C LEU A 66 9.21 -3.77 -11.52
N TYR A 67 8.89 -5.05 -11.74
CA TYR A 67 9.27 -5.74 -12.97
C TYR A 67 8.49 -5.25 -14.19
N ASN A 68 7.19 -5.02 -14.02
CA ASN A 68 6.35 -4.48 -15.10
C ASN A 68 6.82 -3.08 -15.52
N ILE A 69 7.14 -2.24 -14.53
CA ILE A 69 7.63 -0.87 -14.76
C ILE A 69 8.99 -0.88 -15.46
N LYS A 70 9.92 -1.74 -15.04
CA LYS A 70 11.24 -1.88 -15.69
C LYS A 70 11.12 -2.25 -17.17
N ARG A 71 10.20 -3.18 -17.51
CA ARG A 71 9.97 -3.59 -18.90
C ARG A 71 9.37 -2.47 -19.74
N GLN A 72 8.42 -1.72 -19.19
CA GLN A 72 7.86 -0.54 -19.86
C GLN A 72 8.93 0.53 -20.10
N MET A 73 9.77 0.79 -19.11
CA MET A 73 10.88 1.74 -19.24
C MET A 73 11.91 1.33 -20.30
N PHE A 74 12.17 0.03 -20.45
CA PHE A 74 13.06 -0.46 -21.51
C PHE A 74 12.47 -0.19 -22.90
N ASN A 75 11.20 -0.55 -23.11
CA ASN A 75 10.52 -0.32 -24.39
C ASN A 75 10.42 1.18 -24.72
N LEU A 76 10.09 2.01 -23.73
CA LEU A 76 10.02 3.47 -23.95
C LEU A 76 11.39 4.04 -24.32
N ASN A 77 12.49 3.54 -23.73
CA ASN A 77 13.83 3.99 -24.12
C ASN A 77 14.20 3.56 -25.55
N THR A 78 13.80 2.36 -25.99
CA THR A 78 14.03 1.94 -27.38
C THR A 78 13.24 2.80 -28.36
N ASP A 79 11.99 3.14 -28.02
CA ASP A 79 11.15 3.99 -28.86
C ASP A 79 11.71 5.42 -28.94
N ILE A 80 12.17 5.97 -27.80
CA ILE A 80 12.86 7.28 -27.77
C ILE A 80 14.12 7.27 -28.63
N GLN A 81 14.90 6.20 -28.62
CA GLN A 81 16.10 6.09 -29.48
C GLN A 81 15.73 6.05 -30.96
N ALA A 82 14.69 5.30 -31.33
CA ALA A 82 14.20 5.25 -32.71
C ALA A 82 13.72 6.63 -33.19
N ILE A 83 12.88 7.30 -32.39
CA ILE A 83 12.38 8.65 -32.71
C ILE A 83 13.54 9.65 -32.82
N ASN A 84 14.53 9.60 -31.93
CA ASN A 84 15.68 10.49 -32.03
C ASN A 84 16.52 10.25 -33.29
N ALA A 85 16.63 8.99 -33.74
CA ALA A 85 17.30 8.68 -35.00
C ALA A 85 16.53 9.24 -36.21
N GLU A 86 15.20 9.08 -36.22
CA GLU A 86 14.33 9.67 -37.25
C GLU A 86 14.42 11.19 -37.28
N VAL A 87 14.32 11.85 -36.12
CA VAL A 87 14.44 13.31 -36.01
C VAL A 87 15.79 13.79 -36.53
N LYS A 88 16.88 13.06 -36.22
CA LYS A 88 18.21 13.40 -36.73
C LYS A 88 18.28 13.24 -38.25
N GLU A 89 17.71 12.19 -38.80
CA GLU A 89 17.64 12.00 -40.25
C GLU A 89 16.85 13.13 -40.91
N LEU A 90 15.67 13.46 -40.39
CA LEU A 90 14.85 14.57 -40.88
C LEU A 90 15.59 15.91 -40.78
N SER A 91 16.35 16.16 -39.71
CA SER A 91 17.16 17.38 -39.59
C SER A 91 18.24 17.47 -40.65
N ILE A 92 18.89 16.34 -40.99
CA ILE A 92 19.90 16.28 -42.05
C ILE A 92 19.25 16.51 -43.41
N GLN A 93 18.08 15.92 -43.66
CA GLN A 93 17.34 16.12 -44.91
C GLN A 93 16.92 17.60 -45.05
N LYS A 94 16.48 18.24 -43.97
CA LYS A 94 16.15 19.67 -43.94
C LYS A 94 17.37 20.53 -44.28
N GLU A 95 18.51 20.29 -43.63
CA GLU A 95 19.75 21.03 -43.87
C GLU A 95 20.22 20.87 -45.34
N LYS A 96 20.20 19.65 -45.87
CA LYS A 96 20.49 19.39 -47.29
C LYS A 96 19.54 20.11 -48.25
N LEU A 97 18.25 20.17 -47.91
CA LEU A 97 17.28 20.93 -48.70
C LEU A 97 17.57 22.44 -48.62
N GLU A 98 17.88 22.97 -47.44
CA GLU A 98 18.23 24.37 -47.23
C GLU A 98 19.49 24.77 -48.02
N GLU A 99 20.49 23.90 -48.12
CA GLU A 99 21.67 24.08 -48.97
C GLU A 99 21.35 24.06 -50.48
N GLN A 100 20.37 23.25 -50.91
CA GLN A 100 19.97 23.15 -52.32
C GLN A 100 19.05 24.29 -52.80
N ILE A 101 18.36 24.97 -51.87
CA ILE A 101 17.50 26.12 -52.19
C ILE A 101 18.25 27.23 -52.93
N PRO A 102 19.41 27.75 -52.46
CA PRO A 102 20.13 28.81 -53.15
C PRO A 102 20.65 28.36 -54.52
N GLU A 103 21.10 27.11 -54.68
CA GLU A 103 21.56 26.59 -55.97
C GLU A 103 20.41 26.54 -56.99
N LYS A 104 19.26 25.98 -56.61
CA LYS A 104 18.08 25.95 -57.49
C LYS A 104 17.48 27.34 -57.74
N ALA A 105 17.56 28.24 -56.75
CA ALA A 105 17.11 29.62 -56.92
C ALA A 105 17.97 30.36 -57.95
N GLN A 106 19.29 30.12 -57.96
CA GLN A 106 20.20 30.67 -58.97
C GLN A 106 19.94 30.09 -60.37
N GLU A 107 19.70 28.78 -60.48
CA GLU A 107 19.33 28.14 -61.76
C GLU A 107 18.01 28.70 -62.34
N LEU A 108 17.06 29.05 -61.47
CA LEU A 108 15.77 29.63 -61.86
C LEU A 108 15.81 31.15 -62.04
N GLY A 109 16.97 31.79 -61.88
CA GLY A 109 17.16 33.23 -62.10
C GLY A 109 16.68 34.14 -60.97
N TYR A 110 16.42 33.60 -59.78
CA TYR A 110 16.08 34.39 -58.59
C TYR A 110 17.35 34.90 -57.89
N VAL A 111 17.38 36.19 -57.55
CA VAL A 111 18.52 36.86 -56.91
C VAL A 111 18.23 37.01 -55.41
N GLN A 112 19.20 36.70 -54.54
CA GLN A 112 19.05 36.92 -53.10
C GLN A 112 18.95 38.42 -52.80
N PRO A 113 17.88 38.90 -52.13
CA PRO A 113 17.78 40.29 -51.72
C PRO A 113 18.74 40.57 -50.56
N GLU A 114 19.55 41.63 -50.67
CA GLU A 114 20.57 42.03 -49.69
C GLU A 114 20.00 42.63 -48.38
N VAL A 115 18.67 42.69 -48.21
CA VAL A 115 18.03 43.38 -47.08
C VAL A 115 16.96 42.48 -46.44
N GLU A 116 17.13 42.19 -45.15
CA GLU A 116 16.12 41.54 -44.30
C GLU A 116 14.86 42.44 -44.20
N GLY A 117 13.88 42.22 -45.07
CA GLY A 117 12.58 42.88 -44.98
C GLY A 117 11.93 43.11 -46.34
N PHE A 118 11.16 42.14 -46.82
CA PHE A 118 10.34 42.31 -48.01
C PHE A 118 8.99 42.94 -47.63
N HIS A 119 8.90 44.27 -47.67
CA HIS A 119 7.62 44.96 -47.62
C HIS A 119 6.98 44.92 -49.01
N VAL A 120 6.05 43.98 -49.23
CA VAL A 120 5.15 44.04 -50.40
C VAL A 120 4.16 45.15 -50.14
N ASN A 121 4.41 46.33 -50.70
CA ASN A 121 3.42 47.39 -50.74
C ASN A 121 2.45 47.08 -51.89
N VAL A 122 1.29 46.53 -51.56
CA VAL A 122 0.20 46.32 -52.52
C VAL A 122 -0.37 47.70 -52.86
N PRO A 123 -0.36 48.16 -54.12
CA PRO A 123 -0.98 49.42 -54.49
C PRO A 123 -2.50 49.32 -54.28
N ALA A 124 -3.02 50.16 -53.40
CA ALA A 124 -4.45 50.32 -53.13
C ALA A 124 -5.14 51.12 -54.25
N ASP A 125 -4.96 50.72 -55.50
CA ASP A 125 -5.77 51.24 -56.61
C ASP A 125 -6.97 50.32 -56.79
N GLY A 126 -8.06 50.58 -56.06
CA GLY A 126 -9.33 49.93 -56.35
C GLY A 126 -10.37 49.79 -55.24
N VAL A 127 -10.29 50.52 -54.12
CA VAL A 127 -11.45 50.59 -53.21
C VAL A 127 -12.10 51.96 -53.34
N GLU A 128 -12.87 52.09 -54.42
CA GLU A 128 -13.85 53.15 -54.56
C GLU A 128 -14.83 53.12 -53.38
N THR A 129 -15.07 54.31 -52.89
CA THR A 129 -16.04 54.70 -51.88
C THR A 129 -17.43 54.06 -52.09
N ALA A 130 -17.93 53.39 -51.06
CA ALA A 130 -19.37 53.19 -50.87
C ALA A 130 -19.78 53.79 -49.50
N LYS A 131 -20.13 55.08 -49.53
CA LYS A 131 -20.97 55.72 -48.52
C LYS A 131 -22.39 55.13 -48.61
N LYS A 132 -22.87 54.47 -47.56
CA LYS A 132 -24.17 54.77 -46.92
C LYS A 132 -24.34 53.98 -45.63
#